data_AF-A0A533TWC4-F1
#
_entry.id   AF-A0A533TWC4-F1
#
_cell.length_a   1.000
_cell.length_b   1.000
_cell.length_c   1.000
_cell.angle_alpha   90.00
_cell.angle_beta   90.00
_cell.angle_gamma   90.00
#
_symmetry.space_group_name_H-M   'P 1'
#
loop_
_entity.id
_entity.type
_entity.pdbx_description
1 polymer ?
#
loop_
_entity_poly.entity_id
_entity_poly.type
_entity_poly.pdbx_seq_one_letter_code
_entity_poly.pdbx_strand_id
1 'polypeptide(L)'
;MKAPAAQSKKTSRLMQKEIAELKATIATQDMELTRISTAITEKTSRLKDILQQIAALDMDPEKKKKMMDSCLSMIDSQTIGKMLNTELTEMDSTFLSKLQKKFPNLNQREMRVLHLVKLNHDTRDIAESIGISTRGMESIRYRLHKKLGLDKHQSIKTYLSDFAISE
;
A
#
# COMPACT_ATOMS: atom_id res chain seq x y z
N MET A 1 -6.75 51.91 -25.30
CA MET A 1 -6.94 50.86 -24.28
C MET A 1 -7.54 49.60 -24.93
N LYS A 2 -6.73 48.60 -25.35
CA LYS A 2 -7.21 47.34 -26.00
C LYS A 2 -6.42 46.08 -25.57
N ALA A 3 -5.74 46.12 -24.42
CA ALA A 3 -4.84 45.04 -23.98
C ALA A 3 -5.43 43.86 -23.14
N PRO A 4 -6.62 43.91 -22.50
CA PRO A 4 -6.99 42.85 -21.54
C PRO A 4 -7.53 41.55 -22.19
N ALA A 5 -8.16 41.64 -23.37
CA ALA A 5 -8.82 40.49 -23.99
C ALA A 5 -7.85 39.47 -24.63
N ALA A 6 -6.69 39.93 -25.13
CA ALA A 6 -5.68 39.06 -25.74
C ALA A 6 -4.91 38.25 -24.68
N GLN A 7 -4.61 38.87 -23.53
CA GLN A 7 -3.94 38.22 -22.40
C GLN A 7 -4.81 37.10 -21.81
N SER A 8 -6.11 37.36 -21.61
CA SER A 8 -7.06 36.36 -21.07
C SER A 8 -7.27 35.16 -22.01
N LYS A 9 -7.36 35.38 -23.33
CA LYS A 9 -7.42 34.29 -24.32
C LYS A 9 -6.14 33.44 -24.34
N LYS A 10 -4.96 34.06 -24.22
CA LYS A 10 -3.68 33.34 -24.16
C LYS A 10 -3.57 32.48 -22.90
N THR A 11 -3.94 33.02 -21.74
CA THR A 11 -3.96 32.28 -20.47
C THR A 11 -4.96 31.12 -20.50
N SER A 12 -6.16 31.34 -21.02
CA SER A 12 -7.17 30.28 -21.17
C SER A 12 -6.69 29.14 -22.09
N ARG A 13 -6.00 29.47 -23.19
CA ARG A 13 -5.43 28.46 -24.11
C ARG A 13 -4.28 27.67 -23.47
N LEU A 14 -3.45 28.31 -22.66
CA LEU A 14 -2.40 27.62 -21.89
C LEU A 14 -3.01 26.67 -20.85
N MET A 15 -4.00 27.14 -20.09
CA MET A 15 -4.73 26.30 -19.12
C MET A 15 -5.43 25.11 -19.80
N GLN A 16 -6.05 25.31 -20.97
CA GLN A 16 -6.66 24.19 -21.71
C GLN A 16 -5.63 23.17 -22.18
N LYS A 17 -4.43 23.62 -22.59
CA LYS A 17 -3.34 22.72 -22.98
C LYS A 17 -2.85 21.91 -21.78
N GLU A 18 -2.65 22.56 -20.62
CA GLU A 18 -2.24 21.90 -19.39
C GLU A 18 -3.30 20.90 -18.89
N ILE A 19 -4.59 21.24 -18.97
CA ILE A 19 -5.69 20.29 -18.66
C ILE A 19 -5.65 19.08 -19.61
N ALA A 20 -5.37 19.29 -20.89
CA ALA A 20 -5.28 18.19 -21.86
C ALA A 20 -4.08 17.27 -21.57
N GLU A 21 -2.92 17.84 -21.25
CA GLU A 21 -1.70 17.11 -20.88
C GLU A 21 -1.88 16.32 -19.57
N LEU A 22 -2.50 16.92 -18.56
CA LEU A 22 -2.84 16.24 -17.30
C LEU A 22 -3.83 15.09 -17.53
N LYS A 23 -4.87 15.29 -18.36
CA LYS A 23 -5.81 14.22 -18.71
C LYS A 23 -5.14 13.06 -19.44
N ALA A 24 -4.21 13.33 -20.36
CA ALA A 24 -3.47 12.29 -21.06
C ALA A 24 -2.57 11.50 -20.09
N THR A 25 -1.92 12.20 -19.16
CA THR A 25 -1.12 11.56 -18.10
C THR A 25 -1.98 10.64 -17.23
N ILE A 26 -3.14 11.12 -16.76
CA ILE A 26 -4.08 10.33 -15.97
C ILE A 26 -4.53 9.08 -16.73
N ALA A 27 -4.93 9.23 -18.00
CA ALA A 27 -5.35 8.09 -18.82
C ALA A 27 -4.25 7.04 -18.98
N THR A 28 -2.99 7.46 -19.11
CA THR A 28 -1.84 6.56 -19.21
C THR A 28 -1.62 5.81 -17.89
N GLN A 29 -1.68 6.51 -16.76
CA GLN A 29 -1.57 5.91 -15.43
C GLN A 29 -2.71 4.93 -15.16
N ASP A 30 -3.94 5.24 -15.56
CA ASP A 30 -5.10 4.35 -15.42
C ASP A 30 -4.92 3.05 -16.22
N MET A 31 -4.37 3.13 -17.44
CA MET A 31 -4.05 1.95 -18.24
C MET A 31 -2.98 1.08 -17.58
N GLU A 32 -1.92 1.69 -17.04
CA GLU A 32 -0.88 0.97 -16.29
C GLU A 32 -1.44 0.29 -15.04
N LEU A 33 -2.24 0.99 -14.25
CA LEU A 33 -2.92 0.44 -13.07
C LEU A 33 -3.82 -0.74 -13.43
N THR A 34 -4.57 -0.63 -14.53
CA THR A 34 -5.43 -1.71 -15.02
C THR A 34 -4.61 -2.94 -15.40
N ARG A 35 -3.50 -2.74 -16.11
CA ARG A 35 -2.58 -3.82 -16.50
C ARG A 35 -1.98 -4.51 -15.27
N ILE A 36 -1.48 -3.74 -14.30
CA ILE A 36 -0.92 -4.27 -13.05
C ILE A 36 -1.98 -5.03 -12.26
N SER A 37 -3.18 -4.46 -12.10
CA SER A 37 -4.30 -5.10 -11.40
C SER A 37 -4.71 -6.43 -12.05
N THR A 38 -4.72 -6.49 -13.38
CA THR A 38 -5.01 -7.71 -14.14
C THR A 38 -3.94 -8.77 -13.88
N ALA A 39 -2.65 -8.41 -14.00
CA ALA A 39 -1.55 -9.32 -13.75
C ALA A 39 -1.55 -9.89 -12.31
N ILE A 40 -1.83 -9.05 -11.30
CA ILE A 40 -1.96 -9.49 -9.90
C ILE A 40 -3.14 -10.47 -9.76
N THR A 41 -4.26 -10.18 -10.41
CA THR A 41 -5.47 -11.02 -10.34
C THR A 41 -5.24 -12.38 -10.99
N GLU A 42 -4.62 -12.42 -12.17
CA GLU A 42 -4.23 -13.66 -12.84
C GLU A 42 -3.25 -14.49 -12.01
N LYS A 43 -2.20 -13.85 -11.47
CA LYS A 43 -1.22 -14.52 -10.60
C LYS A 43 -1.90 -15.11 -9.36
N THR A 44 -2.80 -14.36 -8.74
CA THR A 44 -3.57 -14.81 -7.57
C THR A 44 -4.48 -15.99 -7.91
N SER A 45 -5.11 -15.99 -9.10
CA SER A 45 -5.91 -17.12 -9.57
C SER A 45 -5.05 -18.38 -9.72
N ARG A 46 -3.90 -18.28 -10.38
CA ARG A 46 -2.98 -19.42 -10.55
C ARG A 46 -2.52 -19.99 -9.22
N LEU A 47 -2.22 -19.15 -8.23
CA LEU A 47 -1.85 -19.62 -6.89
C LEU A 47 -2.99 -20.39 -6.21
N LYS A 48 -4.24 -19.96 -6.39
CA LYS A 48 -5.42 -20.69 -5.88
C LYS A 48 -5.58 -22.04 -6.58
N ASP A 49 -5.37 -22.10 -7.89
CA ASP A 49 -5.42 -23.35 -8.65
C ASP A 49 -4.33 -24.33 -8.18
N ILE A 50 -3.11 -23.85 -7.95
CA ILE A 50 -2.02 -24.65 -7.37
C ILE A 50 -2.39 -25.15 -5.98
N LEU A 51 -3.00 -24.31 -5.14
CA LEU A 51 -3.44 -24.70 -3.81
C LEU A 51 -4.50 -25.80 -3.85
N GLN A 52 -5.45 -25.74 -4.79
CA GLN A 52 -6.42 -26.82 -5.01
C GLN A 52 -5.76 -28.11 -5.47
N GLN A 53 -4.77 -28.03 -6.37
CA GLN A 53 -4.01 -29.20 -6.80
C GLN A 53 -3.26 -29.85 -5.64
N ILE A 54 -2.55 -29.05 -4.82
CA ILE A 54 -1.85 -29.55 -3.61
C ILE A 54 -2.85 -30.21 -2.66
N ALA A 55 -4.02 -29.61 -2.46
CA ALA A 55 -5.06 -30.18 -1.59
C ALA A 55 -5.58 -31.54 -2.09
N ALA A 56 -5.60 -31.78 -3.39
CA ALA A 56 -6.03 -33.05 -3.99
C ALA A 56 -4.94 -34.13 -4.02
N LEU A 57 -3.65 -33.77 -3.87
CA LEU A 57 -2.57 -34.75 -3.87
C LEU A 57 -2.56 -35.56 -2.58
N ASP A 58 -2.38 -36.87 -2.73
CA ASP A 58 -2.08 -37.77 -1.63
C ASP A 58 -0.56 -37.80 -1.42
N MET A 59 -0.12 -37.17 -0.34
CA MET A 59 1.29 -36.98 -0.01
C MET A 59 1.42 -36.79 1.49
N ASP A 60 2.67 -36.84 1.96
CA ASP A 60 3.02 -36.61 3.35
C ASP A 60 2.31 -35.35 3.93
N PRO A 61 1.53 -35.49 5.01
CA PRO A 61 0.74 -34.38 5.57
C PRO A 61 1.57 -33.16 5.95
N GLU A 62 2.80 -33.36 6.42
CA GLU A 62 3.68 -32.27 6.86
C GLU A 62 4.20 -31.47 5.66
N LYS A 63 4.68 -32.16 4.61
CA LYS A 63 5.07 -31.52 3.34
C LYS A 63 3.89 -30.82 2.68
N LYS A 64 2.71 -31.46 2.67
CA LYS A 64 1.48 -30.88 2.12
C LYS A 64 1.12 -29.58 2.80
N LYS A 65 1.10 -29.59 4.13
CA LYS A 65 0.85 -28.39 4.94
C LYS A 65 1.84 -27.28 4.63
N LYS A 66 3.14 -27.58 4.59
CA LYS A 66 4.19 -26.59 4.27
C LYS A 66 4.00 -25.95 2.90
N MET A 67 3.64 -26.72 1.88
CA MET A 67 3.38 -26.21 0.53
C MET A 67 2.11 -25.35 0.47
N MET A 68 1.05 -25.76 1.18
CA MET A 68 -0.19 -24.98 1.29
C MET A 68 0.05 -23.66 2.02
N ASP A 69 0.76 -23.68 3.15
CA ASP A 69 1.11 -22.49 3.93
C ASP A 69 1.93 -21.50 3.10
N SER A 70 2.86 -22.00 2.28
CA SER A 70 3.63 -21.17 1.35
C SER A 70 2.74 -20.53 0.28
N CYS A 71 1.82 -21.28 -0.33
CA CYS A 71 0.87 -20.72 -1.30
C CYS A 71 -0.07 -19.68 -0.68
N LEU A 72 -0.57 -19.95 0.53
CA LEU A 72 -1.42 -19.00 1.28
C LEU A 72 -0.66 -17.70 1.59
N SER A 73 0.59 -17.80 2.06
CA SER A 73 1.45 -16.64 2.31
C SER A 73 1.66 -15.79 1.05
N MET A 74 1.86 -16.41 -0.12
CA MET A 74 1.96 -15.69 -1.39
C MET A 74 0.66 -14.99 -1.77
N ILE A 75 -0.50 -15.62 -1.57
CA ILE A 75 -1.82 -15.02 -1.82
C ILE A 75 -2.07 -13.84 -0.89
N ASP A 76 -1.74 -13.98 0.40
CA ASP A 76 -1.85 -12.91 1.39
C ASP A 76 -0.95 -11.72 1.01
N SER A 77 0.29 -11.98 0.60
CA SER A 77 1.21 -10.96 0.10
C SER A 77 0.64 -10.18 -1.09
N GLN A 78 0.10 -10.86 -2.10
CA GLN A 78 -0.55 -10.22 -3.24
C GLN A 78 -1.77 -9.39 -2.81
N THR A 79 -2.55 -9.90 -1.86
CA THR A 79 -3.75 -9.23 -1.35
C THR A 79 -3.40 -7.95 -0.59
N ILE A 80 -2.45 -8.01 0.33
CA ILE A 80 -1.99 -6.86 1.11
C ILE A 80 -1.29 -5.85 0.18
N GLY A 81 -0.45 -6.32 -0.74
CA GLY A 81 0.22 -5.46 -1.72
C GLY A 81 -0.78 -4.68 -2.58
N LYS A 82 -1.84 -5.35 -3.05
CA LYS A 82 -2.96 -4.71 -3.77
C LYS A 82 -3.70 -3.69 -2.90
N MET A 83 -3.95 -3.98 -1.63
CA MET A 83 -4.58 -3.02 -0.71
C MET A 83 -3.74 -1.77 -0.47
N LEU A 84 -2.42 -1.90 -0.48
CA LEU A 84 -1.49 -0.81 -0.21
C LEU A 84 -0.97 -0.11 -1.48
N ASN A 85 -1.34 -0.62 -2.66
CA ASN A 85 -0.81 -0.21 -3.97
C ASN A 85 0.72 -0.25 -4.01
N THR A 86 1.32 -1.33 -3.51
CA THR A 86 2.78 -1.50 -3.47
C THR A 86 3.17 -2.96 -3.62
N GLU A 87 4.31 -3.22 -4.26
CA GLU A 87 4.90 -4.55 -4.24
C GLU A 87 5.53 -4.81 -2.87
N LEU A 88 5.20 -5.95 -2.29
CA LEU A 88 5.70 -6.34 -0.97
C LEU A 88 6.76 -7.43 -1.12
N THR A 89 7.84 -7.29 -0.36
CA THR A 89 8.70 -8.44 -0.09
C THR A 89 7.97 -9.43 0.82
N GLU A 90 8.45 -10.67 0.91
CA GLU A 90 7.92 -11.67 1.84
C GLU A 90 8.00 -11.19 3.31
N MET A 91 9.07 -10.47 3.65
CA MET A 91 9.25 -9.85 4.97
C MET A 91 8.19 -8.77 5.22
N ASP A 92 7.89 -7.93 4.23
CA ASP A 92 6.87 -6.88 4.38
C ASP A 92 5.47 -7.48 4.52
N SER A 93 5.13 -8.49 3.71
CA SER A 93 3.86 -9.22 3.81
C SER A 93 3.68 -9.85 5.19
N THR A 94 4.72 -10.52 5.69
CA THR A 94 4.69 -11.18 7.00
C THR A 94 4.49 -10.15 8.12
N PHE A 95 5.25 -9.07 8.09
CA PHE A 95 5.12 -7.97 9.04
C PHE A 95 3.70 -7.35 9.02
N LEU A 96 3.17 -7.04 7.84
CA LEU A 96 1.84 -6.43 7.69
C LEU A 96 0.74 -7.39 8.12
N SER A 97 0.89 -8.69 7.82
CA SER A 97 -0.03 -9.74 8.30
C SER A 97 -0.03 -9.84 9.82
N LYS A 98 1.15 -9.85 10.46
CA LYS A 98 1.28 -9.82 11.93
C LYS A 98 0.62 -8.56 12.51
N LEU A 99 0.88 -7.41 11.90
CA LEU A 99 0.36 -6.12 12.34
C LEU A 99 -1.17 -6.06 12.25
N GLN A 100 -1.74 -6.54 11.14
CA GLN A 100 -3.19 -6.60 10.93
C GLN A 100 -3.87 -7.56 11.92
N LYS A 101 -3.26 -8.71 12.20
CA LYS A 101 -3.76 -9.66 13.21
C LYS A 101 -3.77 -9.06 14.61
N LYS A 102 -2.71 -8.34 14.99
CA LYS A 102 -2.60 -7.70 16.32
C LYS A 102 -3.50 -6.47 16.45
N PHE A 103 -3.65 -5.70 15.37
CA PHE A 103 -4.38 -4.44 15.35
C PHE A 103 -5.45 -4.44 14.26
N PRO A 104 -6.53 -5.22 14.41
CA PRO A 104 -7.58 -5.37 13.38
C PRO A 104 -8.34 -4.06 13.09
N ASN A 105 -8.24 -3.08 13.98
CA ASN A 105 -8.91 -1.77 13.86
C ASN A 105 -8.10 -0.75 13.03
N LEU A 106 -6.95 -1.13 12.47
CA LEU A 106 -6.19 -0.30 11.54
C LEU A 106 -6.85 -0.34 10.16
N ASN A 107 -7.07 0.83 9.57
CA ASN A 107 -7.55 0.91 8.18
C ASN A 107 -6.38 0.82 7.18
N GLN A 108 -6.68 0.63 5.90
CA GLN A 108 -5.67 0.52 4.84
C GLN A 108 -4.70 1.72 4.78
N ARG A 109 -5.22 2.94 4.99
CA ARG A 109 -4.40 4.15 4.97
C ARG A 109 -3.40 4.17 6.13
N GLU A 110 -3.83 3.76 7.31
CA GLU A 110 -3.00 3.64 8.50
C GLU A 110 -1.96 2.52 8.34
N MET A 111 -2.34 1.38 7.78
CA MET A 111 -1.41 0.30 7.44
C MET A 111 -0.33 0.76 6.46
N ARG A 112 -0.70 1.53 5.42
CA ARG A 112 0.26 2.12 4.49
C ARG A 112 1.23 3.06 5.18
N VAL A 113 0.73 3.91 6.07
CA VAL A 113 1.57 4.82 6.86
C VAL A 113 2.55 4.03 7.74
N LEU A 114 2.09 3.01 8.46
CA LEU A 114 2.97 2.19 9.32
C LEU A 114 4.02 1.45 8.50
N HIS A 115 3.66 0.95 7.31
CA HIS A 115 4.61 0.33 6.39
C HIS A 115 5.71 1.32 6.00
N LEU A 116 5.36 2.53 5.59
CA LEU A 116 6.33 3.56 5.19
C LEU A 116 7.21 4.02 6.36
N VAL A 117 6.66 4.11 7.57
CA VAL A 117 7.44 4.39 8.79
C VAL A 117 8.44 3.27 9.06
N LYS A 118 8.05 2.00 8.89
CA LYS A 118 8.95 0.83 9.03
C LYS A 118 10.06 0.85 7.99
N LEU A 119 9.78 1.29 6.77
CA LEU A 119 10.75 1.48 5.69
C LEU A 119 11.63 2.74 5.87
N ASN A 120 11.52 3.44 7.00
CA ASN A 120 12.32 4.60 7.35
C ASN A 120 12.12 5.82 6.42
N HIS A 121 10.93 5.99 5.84
CA HIS A 121 10.60 7.21 5.10
C HIS A 121 10.37 8.40 6.04
N ASP A 122 10.72 9.60 5.55
CA ASP A 122 10.51 10.84 6.28
C ASP A 122 9.03 11.20 6.39
N THR A 123 8.65 11.85 7.50
CA THR A 123 7.25 12.22 7.78
C THR A 123 6.67 13.12 6.69
N ARG A 124 7.50 13.98 6.08
CA ARG A 124 7.09 14.84 4.98
C ARG A 124 6.78 14.04 3.73
N ASP A 125 7.68 13.13 3.36
CA ASP A 125 7.54 12.31 2.15
C ASP A 125 6.35 11.35 2.27
N ILE A 126 6.11 10.81 3.48
CA ILE A 126 4.90 10.02 3.77
C ILE A 126 3.64 10.87 3.59
N ALA A 127 3.62 12.09 4.12
CA ALA A 127 2.48 12.99 4.02
C ALA A 127 2.15 13.33 2.56
N GLU A 128 3.19 13.61 1.76
CA GLU A 128 3.06 13.86 0.32
C GLU A 128 2.55 12.63 -0.43
N SER A 129 3.11 11.44 -0.17
CA SER A 129 2.71 10.17 -0.81
C SER A 129 1.24 9.81 -0.57
N ILE A 130 0.67 10.23 0.56
CA ILE A 130 -0.74 9.95 0.92
C ILE A 130 -1.66 11.18 0.76
N GLY A 131 -1.15 12.26 0.14
CA GLY A 131 -1.90 13.44 -0.23
C GLY A 131 -2.43 14.27 0.95
N ILE A 132 -1.63 14.48 2.01
CA ILE A 132 -2.00 15.31 3.16
C ILE A 132 -0.91 16.29 3.55
N SER A 133 -1.29 17.28 4.35
CA SER A 133 -0.33 18.16 5.01
C SER A 133 0.40 17.44 6.15
N THR A 134 1.56 17.97 6.53
CA THR A 134 2.31 17.55 7.73
C THR A 134 1.44 17.59 8.99
N ARG A 135 0.59 18.62 9.14
CA ARG A 135 -0.40 18.71 10.23
C ARG A 135 -1.44 17.59 10.18
N GLY A 136 -1.89 17.21 8.99
CA GLY A 136 -2.74 16.02 8.81
C GLY A 136 -2.04 14.74 9.25
N MET A 137 -0.74 14.64 8.97
CA MET A 137 0.09 13.52 9.38
C MET A 137 0.27 13.42 10.90
N GLU A 138 0.37 14.55 11.61
CA GLU A 138 0.37 14.57 13.09
C GLU A 138 -0.92 13.98 13.66
N SER A 139 -2.07 14.31 13.07
CA SER A 139 -3.37 13.74 13.48
C SER A 139 -3.42 12.22 13.27
N ILE A 140 -2.87 11.72 12.15
CA ILE A 140 -2.72 10.27 11.92
C ILE A 140 -1.80 9.65 12.96
N ARG A 141 -0.62 10.25 13.22
CA ARG A 141 0.32 9.74 14.24
C ARG A 141 -0.34 9.65 15.61
N TYR A 142 -1.08 10.66 16.04
CA TYR A 142 -1.82 10.63 17.30
C TYR A 142 -2.80 9.46 17.38
N ARG A 143 -3.57 9.20 16.32
CA ARG A 143 -4.50 8.06 16.27
C ARG A 143 -3.77 6.72 16.28
N LEU A 144 -2.70 6.59 15.48
CA LEU A 144 -1.87 5.39 15.44
C LEU A 144 -1.29 5.09 16.81
N HIS A 145 -0.80 6.11 17.51
CA HIS A 145 -0.23 6.00 18.84
C HIS A 145 -1.23 5.42 19.85
N LYS A 146 -2.48 5.91 19.82
CA LYS A 146 -3.58 5.32 20.61
C LYS A 146 -3.92 3.89 20.20
N LYS A 147 -4.03 3.60 18.90
CA LYS A 147 -4.40 2.27 18.39
C LYS A 147 -3.34 1.20 18.68
N LEU A 148 -2.07 1.61 18.67
CA LEU A 148 -0.93 0.76 18.99
C LEU A 148 -0.69 0.62 20.50
N GLY A 149 -1.40 1.39 21.33
CA GLY A 149 -1.28 1.37 22.79
C GLY A 149 0.06 1.91 23.29
N LEU A 150 0.59 2.94 22.63
CA LEU A 150 1.92 3.48 22.94
C LEU A 150 1.85 4.58 24.02
N ASP A 151 2.88 4.62 24.87
CA ASP A 151 3.08 5.70 25.85
C ASP A 151 3.64 6.97 25.20
N LYS A 152 3.35 8.14 25.77
CA LYS A 152 3.65 9.47 25.17
C LYS A 152 5.05 9.63 24.60
N HIS A 153 6.05 8.96 25.17
CA HIS A 153 7.46 9.06 24.78
C HIS A 153 7.92 7.93 23.84
N GLN A 154 7.06 6.94 23.58
CA GLN A 154 7.37 5.84 22.67
C GLN A 154 7.23 6.28 21.21
N SER A 155 8.29 6.01 20.45
CA SER A 155 8.31 6.23 19.01
C SER A 155 7.61 5.07 18.30
N ILE A 156 6.67 5.40 17.40
CA ILE A 156 6.04 4.42 16.50
C ILE A 156 7.13 3.67 15.72
N LYS A 157 8.17 4.36 15.24
CA LYS A 157 9.24 3.72 14.47
C LYS A 157 9.96 2.63 15.29
N THR A 158 10.37 2.96 16.51
CA THR A 158 11.05 2.00 17.41
C THR A 158 10.13 0.82 17.72
N TYR A 159 8.87 1.09 18.05
CA TYR A 159 7.88 0.05 18.27
C TYR A 159 7.75 -0.91 17.08
N LEU A 160 7.68 -0.38 15.85
CA LEU A 160 7.56 -1.22 14.65
C LEU A 160 8.83 -2.03 14.38
N SER A 161 10.01 -1.48 14.66
CA SER A 161 11.28 -2.21 14.55
C SER A 161 11.31 -3.40 15.52
N ASP A 162 10.96 -3.19 16.78
CA ASP A 162 10.91 -4.26 17.79
C ASP A 162 9.83 -5.29 17.46
N PHE A 163 8.68 -4.82 16.97
CA PHE A 163 7.56 -5.67 16.56
C PHE A 163 7.90 -6.55 15.36
N ALA A 164 8.72 -6.07 14.42
CA ALA A 164 9.13 -6.84 13.25
C ALA A 164 10.12 -7.97 13.59
N ILE A 165 10.94 -7.79 14.63
CA ILE A 165 11.94 -8.77 15.09
C ILE A 165 11.32 -9.82 16.02
N SER A 166 10.23 -9.46 16.71
CA SER A 166 9.55 -10.37 17.65
C SER A 166 8.88 -11.55 16.89
N GLU A 167 9.25 -12.77 17.25
CA GLU A 167 8.71 -14.03 16.70
C GLU A 167 7.21 -14.20 17.01
#